data_AF-A0A1F4M350-F1
#
_entry.id   AF-A0A1F4M350-F1
#
_cell.length_a   1.000
_cell.length_b   1.000
_cell.length_c   1.000
_cell.angle_alpha   90.00
_cell.angle_beta   90.00
_cell.angle_gamma   90.00
#
_symmetry.space_group_name_H-M   'P 1'
#
loop_
_entity.id
_entity.type
_entity.pdbx_description
1 polymer ?
#
loop_
_entity_poly.entity_id
_entity_poly.type
_entity_poly.pdbx_seq_one_letter_code
_entity_poly.pdbx_strand_id
1 'polypeptide(L)'
;MKGMMDFLEKAGLVKRDFPNGVPENENSSSATEVSEPIPNTTNAPTAVATPVEPGVGTSSTLNLDSIYGHHGVGPSLYPAERLLRLIDGLSAMDETTRQMAIKAMDAADESWTIDDPLNDAAAKIRALAEYSSSMAENLRQLEIQTQAHLDAVTSRQEQVVGDIRKQIVELEGLVTRELSRSAQEIAAQEANINAARDQIARDLTEVGQVSQRLQSLSSQFGASKTTIQE
;
A
#
# COMPACT_ATOMS: atom_id res chain seq x y z
N MET A 1 -3.68 -22.54 -30.79
CA MET A 1 -3.73 -21.22 -30.13
C MET A 1 -4.94 -21.06 -29.18
N LYS A 2 -5.33 -22.08 -28.41
CA LYS A 2 -6.47 -22.00 -27.45
C LYS A 2 -6.01 -21.92 -25.98
N GLY A 3 -4.90 -22.56 -25.63
CA GLY A 3 -4.39 -22.58 -24.25
C GLY A 3 -3.82 -21.27 -23.72
N MET A 4 -3.48 -20.29 -24.58
CA MET A 4 -2.98 -18.99 -24.09
C MET A 4 -4.10 -18.08 -23.58
N MET A 5 -5.34 -18.28 -24.03
CA MET A 5 -6.50 -17.51 -23.57
C MET A 5 -6.98 -17.99 -22.19
N ASP A 6 -6.94 -19.29 -21.92
CA ASP A 6 -7.37 -19.87 -20.62
C ASP A 6 -6.41 -19.48 -19.47
N PHE A 7 -5.13 -19.24 -19.80
CA PHE A 7 -4.15 -18.75 -18.82
C PHE A 7 -4.40 -17.29 -18.43
N LEU A 8 -4.81 -16.46 -19.38
CA LEU A 8 -5.12 -15.05 -19.14
C LEU A 8 -6.43 -14.87 -18.37
N GLU A 9 -7.38 -15.80 -18.50
CA GLU A 9 -8.62 -15.85 -17.72
C GLU A 9 -8.38 -16.27 -16.26
N LYS A 10 -7.54 -17.29 -16.05
CA LYS A 10 -7.20 -17.78 -14.70
C LYS A 10 -6.35 -16.80 -13.90
N ALA A 11 -5.59 -15.95 -14.59
CA ALA A 11 -4.87 -14.82 -14.01
C ALA A 11 -5.74 -13.56 -13.82
N GLY A 12 -6.99 -13.57 -14.31
CA GLY A 12 -7.94 -12.46 -14.16
C GLY A 12 -7.73 -11.28 -15.11
N LEU A 13 -6.94 -11.43 -16.18
CA LEU A 13 -6.62 -10.34 -17.11
C LEU A 13 -7.63 -10.15 -18.26
N VAL A 14 -8.53 -11.11 -18.50
CA VAL A 14 -9.56 -11.01 -19.56
C VAL A 14 -10.88 -11.60 -19.09
N LYS A 15 -12.00 -10.86 -19.26
CA LYS A 15 -13.36 -11.39 -19.17
C LYS A 15 -13.99 -11.39 -20.56
N ARG A 16 -14.60 -12.51 -20.95
CA ARG A 16 -15.43 -12.58 -22.16
C ARG A 16 -16.85 -12.16 -21.80
N ASP A 17 -17.27 -11.02 -22.31
CA ASP A 17 -18.69 -10.68 -22.40
C ASP A 17 -19.28 -11.34 -23.65
N PHE A 18 -20.14 -12.34 -23.46
CA PHE A 18 -21.12 -12.74 -24.47
C PHE A 18 -22.49 -12.23 -24.05
N PRO A 19 -23.27 -11.61 -24.97
CA PRO A 19 -24.55 -11.03 -24.61
C PRO A 19 -25.71 -12.04 -24.70
N ASN A 20 -26.70 -11.77 -23.84
CA ASN A 20 -28.11 -12.15 -23.89
C ASN A 20 -28.57 -13.57 -23.52
N GLY A 21 -29.48 -13.61 -22.53
CA GLY A 21 -30.62 -14.52 -22.55
C GLY A 21 -31.09 -15.05 -21.19
N VAL A 22 -32.02 -14.32 -20.54
CA VAL A 22 -33.17 -14.73 -19.68
C VAL A 22 -33.04 -15.97 -18.75
N PRO A 23 -33.44 -15.90 -17.45
CA PRO A 23 -33.43 -17.05 -16.55
C PRO A 23 -34.74 -17.86 -16.63
N GLU A 24 -34.65 -19.18 -16.68
CA GLU A 24 -35.73 -20.09 -16.28
C GLU A 24 -35.22 -21.08 -15.24
N ASN A 25 -35.60 -20.76 -14.00
CA ASN A 25 -36.03 -21.60 -12.88
C ASN A 25 -35.99 -23.14 -13.02
N GLU A 26 -35.54 -23.82 -11.95
CA GLU A 26 -36.08 -25.04 -11.28
C GLU A 26 -34.94 -25.64 -10.41
N ASN A 27 -34.85 -25.32 -9.11
CA ASN A 27 -35.57 -25.90 -7.97
C ASN A 27 -35.02 -27.26 -7.46
N SER A 28 -34.51 -27.20 -6.21
CA SER A 28 -34.57 -28.24 -5.15
C SER A 28 -33.71 -29.52 -5.32
N SER A 29 -33.09 -30.09 -4.28
CA SER A 29 -33.30 -29.98 -2.83
C SER A 29 -32.18 -30.67 -2.04
N SER A 30 -32.01 -30.20 -0.78
CA SER A 30 -31.67 -30.96 0.45
C SER A 30 -30.27 -31.59 0.57
N ALA A 31 -29.62 -31.71 1.73
CA ALA A 31 -29.70 -31.25 3.13
C ALA A 31 -28.39 -31.83 3.74
N THR A 32 -27.70 -31.32 4.76
CA THR A 32 -28.05 -31.09 6.16
C THR A 32 -26.75 -30.63 6.87
N GLU A 33 -26.93 -29.92 7.99
CA GLU A 33 -26.02 -29.50 9.09
C GLU A 33 -24.74 -30.35 9.33
N VAL A 34 -23.64 -29.82 9.89
CA VAL A 34 -23.43 -29.53 11.33
C VAL A 34 -22.27 -28.53 11.56
N SER A 35 -22.42 -27.77 12.65
CA SER A 35 -21.68 -26.65 13.27
C SER A 35 -20.16 -26.73 13.53
N GLU A 36 -19.55 -25.52 13.49
CA GLU A 36 -18.54 -24.89 14.39
C GLU A 36 -17.13 -25.54 14.63
N PRO A 37 -16.10 -24.79 15.12
CA PRO A 37 -15.84 -23.33 15.13
C PRO A 37 -14.39 -22.93 14.70
N ILE A 38 -14.19 -21.66 14.25
CA ILE A 38 -12.98 -20.75 14.20
C ILE A 38 -11.54 -21.31 13.92
N PRO A 39 -10.66 -20.58 13.19
CA PRO A 39 -10.38 -19.16 13.39
C PRO A 39 -10.50 -18.30 12.11
N ASN A 40 -11.26 -17.22 12.21
CA ASN A 40 -11.20 -16.10 11.28
C ASN A 40 -9.86 -15.37 11.50
N THR A 41 -8.82 -15.80 10.80
CA THR A 41 -7.65 -14.98 10.53
C THR A 41 -7.64 -14.67 9.05
N THR A 42 -8.36 -13.62 8.66
CA THR A 42 -7.93 -12.68 7.63
C THR A 42 -8.80 -11.44 7.82
N ASN A 43 -8.38 -10.57 8.75
CA ASN A 43 -8.73 -9.16 8.64
C ASN A 43 -8.06 -8.66 7.35
N ALA A 44 -8.75 -8.79 6.23
CA ALA A 44 -8.48 -7.97 5.07
C ALA A 44 -8.78 -6.54 5.51
N PRO A 45 -7.80 -5.60 5.45
CA PRO A 45 -8.10 -4.23 5.78
C PRO A 45 -9.15 -3.74 4.77
N THR A 46 -10.31 -3.43 5.35
CA THR A 46 -11.32 -2.50 4.90
C THR A 46 -10.77 -1.54 3.85
N ALA A 47 -11.50 -1.50 2.73
CA ALA A 47 -11.52 -0.44 1.72
C ALA A 47 -10.60 0.72 2.09
N VAL A 48 -9.47 0.82 1.37
CA VAL A 48 -8.63 2.01 1.32
C VAL A 48 -9.60 3.18 1.19
N ALA A 49 -9.76 3.92 2.28
CA ALA A 49 -10.39 5.22 2.24
C ALA A 49 -9.67 5.94 1.12
N THR A 50 -10.42 6.25 0.06
CA THR A 50 -10.01 7.21 -0.95
C THR A 50 -9.27 8.32 -0.21
N PRO A 51 -8.07 8.72 -0.67
CA PRO A 51 -7.46 9.94 -0.19
C PRO A 51 -8.59 10.96 -0.23
N VAL A 52 -8.99 11.48 0.93
CA VAL A 52 -9.72 12.73 0.93
C VAL A 52 -8.70 13.65 0.30
N GLU A 53 -8.86 13.88 -1.01
CA GLU A 53 -8.12 14.93 -1.69
C GLU A 53 -8.23 16.10 -0.73
N PRO A 54 -7.11 16.64 -0.23
CA PRO A 54 -7.20 17.92 0.41
C PRO A 54 -7.81 18.79 -0.68
N GLY A 55 -9.06 19.18 -0.47
CA GLY A 55 -9.67 20.29 -1.17
C GLY A 55 -8.83 21.49 -0.80
N VAL A 56 -7.62 21.57 -1.37
CA VAL A 56 -6.89 22.79 -1.58
C VAL A 56 -7.76 23.51 -2.58
N GLY A 57 -8.79 24.16 -2.04
CA GLY A 57 -9.58 25.16 -2.70
C GLY A 57 -8.59 26.20 -3.19
N THR A 58 -8.14 25.99 -4.42
CA THR A 58 -7.44 26.96 -5.22
C THR A 58 -8.39 28.14 -5.30
N SER A 59 -8.07 29.20 -4.55
CA SER A 59 -8.70 30.50 -4.65
C SER A 59 -10.21 30.53 -4.39
N SER A 60 -10.70 30.00 -3.26
CA SER A 60 -12.01 30.44 -2.78
C SER A 60 -11.85 31.80 -2.13
N THR A 61 -12.23 32.85 -2.84
CA THR A 61 -12.49 34.16 -2.22
C THR A 61 -13.34 33.95 -0.97
N LEU A 62 -12.98 34.61 0.13
CA LEU A 62 -13.71 34.50 1.40
C LEU A 62 -15.18 34.87 1.17
N ASN A 63 -16.08 33.89 1.23
CA ASN A 63 -17.50 34.11 1.03
C ASN A 63 -18.15 34.52 2.36
N LEU A 64 -18.20 35.82 2.61
CA LEU A 64 -18.73 36.38 3.86
C LEU A 64 -20.22 36.07 4.06
N ASP A 65 -21.03 36.08 3.00
CA ASP A 65 -22.47 35.77 3.08
C ASP A 65 -22.71 34.34 3.57
N SER A 66 -21.89 33.40 3.10
CA SER A 66 -21.92 32.01 3.57
C SER A 66 -21.53 31.92 5.04
N ILE A 67 -20.46 32.61 5.45
CA ILE A 67 -20.01 32.63 6.85
C ILE A 67 -21.10 33.21 7.76
N TYR A 68 -21.67 34.35 7.40
CA TYR A 68 -22.77 34.95 8.15
C TYR A 68 -23.98 34.02 8.24
N GLY A 69 -24.40 33.42 7.12
CA GLY A 69 -25.50 32.46 7.09
C GLY A 69 -25.27 31.23 7.98
N HIS A 70 -24.07 30.65 7.95
CA HIS A 70 -23.70 29.51 8.78
C HIS A 70 -23.72 29.82 10.28
N HIS A 71 -23.40 31.06 10.66
CA HIS A 71 -23.40 31.53 12.04
C HIS A 71 -24.72 32.23 12.45
N GLY A 72 -25.78 32.09 11.64
CA GLY A 72 -27.12 32.58 11.96
C GLY A 72 -27.29 34.09 11.83
N VAL A 73 -26.36 34.78 11.18
CA VAL A 73 -26.47 36.21 10.87
C VAL A 73 -27.29 36.36 9.59
N GLY A 74 -28.56 36.75 9.74
CA GLY A 74 -29.46 37.02 8.63
C GLY A 74 -29.23 38.40 7.99
N PRO A 75 -29.91 38.70 6.86
CA PRO A 75 -29.84 40.02 6.25
C PRO A 75 -30.44 41.08 7.18
N SER A 76 -29.66 42.14 7.48
CA SER A 76 -30.12 43.30 8.25
C SER A 76 -30.75 44.36 7.35
N LEU A 77 -31.83 45.00 7.85
CA LEU A 77 -32.45 46.17 7.20
C LEU A 77 -31.51 47.39 7.19
N TYR A 78 -30.69 47.52 8.24
CA TYR A 78 -29.69 48.56 8.41
C TYR A 78 -28.33 47.89 8.64
N PRO A 79 -27.65 47.45 7.57
CA PRO A 79 -26.41 46.69 7.67
C PRO A 79 -25.23 47.60 8.07
N ALA A 80 -24.28 47.06 8.82
CA ALA A 80 -23.08 47.74 9.29
C ALA A 80 -22.28 48.41 8.16
N GLU A 81 -22.23 47.80 6.97
CA GLU A 81 -21.52 48.32 5.80
C GLU A 81 -22.11 49.64 5.30
N ARG A 82 -23.41 49.88 5.55
CA ARG A 82 -24.04 51.17 5.23
C ARG A 82 -23.53 52.26 6.18
N LEU A 83 -23.42 51.97 7.47
CA LEU A 83 -22.85 52.90 8.45
C LEU A 83 -21.36 53.15 8.17
N LEU A 84 -20.59 52.12 7.84
CA LEU A 84 -19.18 52.26 7.46
C LEU A 84 -19.03 53.17 6.23
N ARG A 85 -19.84 52.97 5.19
CA ARG A 85 -19.82 53.83 4.00
C ARG A 85 -20.22 55.29 4.32
N LEU A 86 -21.13 55.50 5.26
CA LEU A 86 -21.48 56.85 5.73
C LEU A 86 -20.31 57.50 6.46
N ILE A 87 -19.67 56.78 7.38
CA ILE A 87 -18.48 57.23 8.12
C ILE A 87 -17.34 57.59 7.15
N ASP A 88 -17.11 56.75 6.14
CA ASP A 88 -16.14 56.97 5.07
C ASP A 88 -16.50 58.21 4.23
N GLY A 89 -17.78 58.41 3.92
CA GLY A 89 -18.27 59.60 3.21
C GLY A 89 -18.09 60.90 4.00
N LEU A 90 -18.11 60.80 5.33
CA LEU A 90 -17.85 61.92 6.25
C LEU A 90 -16.36 62.05 6.61
N SER A 91 -15.45 61.27 6.00
CA SER A 91 -14.00 61.23 6.32
C SER A 91 -13.31 62.60 6.31
N ALA A 92 -13.80 63.57 5.54
CA ALA A 92 -13.27 64.93 5.50
C ALA A 92 -13.53 65.76 6.77
N MET A 93 -14.50 65.36 7.61
CA MET A 93 -14.77 65.98 8.91
C MET A 93 -13.89 65.38 10.00
N ASP A 94 -13.60 66.17 11.03
CA ASP A 94 -13.00 65.65 12.26
C ASP A 94 -13.96 64.67 12.97
N GLU A 95 -13.40 63.81 13.81
CA GLU A 95 -14.14 62.74 14.46
C GLU A 95 -15.30 63.22 15.33
N THR A 96 -15.13 64.35 16.02
CA THR A 96 -16.18 64.90 16.89
C THR A 96 -17.36 65.38 16.05
N THR A 97 -17.08 66.11 14.97
CA THR A 97 -18.11 66.58 14.04
C THR A 97 -18.82 65.42 13.33
N ARG A 98 -18.08 64.36 12.96
CA ARG A 98 -18.64 63.13 12.38
C ARG A 98 -19.64 62.46 13.32
N GLN A 99 -19.28 62.28 14.58
CA GLN A 99 -20.17 61.67 15.59
C GLN A 99 -21.41 62.53 15.85
N MET A 100 -21.25 63.85 15.90
CA MET A 100 -22.39 64.76 16.03
C MET A 100 -23.33 64.68 14.83
N ALA A 101 -22.81 64.58 13.61
CA ALA A 101 -23.61 64.42 12.40
C ALA A 101 -24.41 63.10 12.43
N ILE A 102 -23.79 61.98 12.81
CA ILE A 102 -24.46 60.68 12.91
C ILE A 102 -25.56 60.70 13.98
N LYS A 103 -25.27 61.27 15.16
CA LYS A 103 -26.28 61.43 16.23
C LYS A 103 -27.44 62.33 15.81
N ALA A 104 -27.15 63.39 15.05
CA ALA A 104 -28.19 64.26 14.52
C ALA A 104 -29.06 63.55 13.49
N MET A 105 -28.49 62.67 12.65
CA MET A 105 -29.23 61.84 11.70
C MET A 105 -30.12 60.79 12.40
N ASP A 106 -29.61 60.15 13.44
CA ASP A 106 -30.35 59.22 14.30
C ASP A 106 -31.53 59.92 15.00
N ALA A 107 -31.32 61.13 15.52
CA ALA A 107 -32.39 61.91 16.16
C ALA A 107 -33.42 62.50 15.18
N ALA A 108 -33.06 62.68 13.91
CA ALA A 108 -33.92 63.32 12.90
C ALA A 108 -34.75 62.33 12.08
N ASP A 109 -34.39 61.04 12.05
CA ASP A 109 -35.03 60.01 11.26
C ASP A 109 -35.55 58.88 12.16
N GLU A 110 -36.88 58.82 12.35
CA GLU A 110 -37.53 57.79 13.17
C GLU A 110 -37.52 56.40 12.51
N SER A 111 -37.09 56.27 11.25
CA SER A 111 -37.11 54.99 10.53
C SER A 111 -35.95 54.06 10.88
N TRP A 112 -34.91 54.56 11.55
CA TRP A 112 -33.72 53.78 11.93
C TRP A 112 -33.12 54.27 13.23
N THR A 113 -32.29 53.43 13.85
CA THR A 113 -31.41 53.91 14.92
C THR A 113 -29.97 53.46 14.72
N ILE A 114 -29.02 54.20 15.29
CA ILE A 114 -27.59 53.84 15.33
C ILE A 114 -27.35 52.46 15.94
N ASP A 115 -28.23 52.00 16.82
CA ASP A 115 -28.13 50.67 17.44
C ASP A 115 -28.31 49.53 16.41
N ASP A 116 -29.08 49.74 15.33
CA ASP A 116 -29.34 48.69 14.33
C ASP A 116 -28.06 48.23 13.59
N PRO A 117 -27.27 49.11 12.94
CA PRO A 117 -26.01 48.71 12.32
C PRO A 117 -24.94 48.29 13.34
N LEU A 118 -25.00 48.78 14.59
CA LEU A 118 -24.08 48.33 15.64
C LEU A 118 -24.38 46.89 16.08
N ASN A 119 -25.66 46.53 16.20
CA ASN A 119 -26.10 45.17 16.49
C ASN A 119 -25.74 44.21 15.35
N ASP A 120 -25.93 44.62 14.09
CA ASP A 120 -25.50 43.86 12.91
C ASP A 120 -23.97 43.65 12.90
N ALA A 121 -23.19 44.71 13.15
CA ALA A 121 -21.73 44.63 13.24
C ALA A 121 -21.29 43.64 14.34
N ALA A 122 -21.90 43.71 15.53
CA ALA A 122 -21.60 42.81 16.63
C ALA A 122 -21.92 41.34 16.28
N ALA A 123 -23.01 41.08 15.56
CA ALA A 123 -23.37 39.76 15.09
C ALA A 123 -22.35 39.23 14.06
N LYS A 124 -21.97 40.04 13.07
CA LYS A 124 -20.96 39.69 12.06
C LYS A 124 -19.58 39.46 12.65
N ILE A 125 -19.15 40.26 13.63
CA ILE A 125 -17.87 40.06 14.34
C ILE A 125 -17.87 38.73 15.08
N ARG A 126 -18.97 38.39 15.77
CA ARG A 126 -19.09 37.09 16.45
C ARG A 126 -18.99 35.93 15.47
N ALA A 127 -19.72 36.00 14.35
CA ALA A 127 -19.65 35.01 13.29
C ALA A 127 -18.22 34.82 12.74
N LEU A 128 -17.52 35.92 12.48
CA LEU A 128 -16.13 35.86 12.00
C LEU A 128 -15.17 35.29 13.04
N ALA A 129 -15.35 35.63 14.32
CA ALA A 129 -14.54 35.08 15.41
C ALA A 129 -14.73 33.56 15.53
N GLU A 130 -15.98 33.09 15.54
CA GLU A 130 -16.30 31.67 15.58
C GLU A 130 -15.77 30.92 14.34
N TYR A 131 -15.94 31.49 13.15
CA TYR A 131 -15.39 30.93 11.92
C TYR A 131 -13.86 30.79 11.99
N SER A 132 -13.15 31.85 12.41
CA SER A 132 -11.69 31.82 12.55
C SER A 132 -11.21 30.80 13.59
N SER A 133 -11.93 30.65 14.70
CA SER A 133 -11.65 29.64 15.71
C SER A 133 -11.85 28.23 15.18
N SER A 134 -12.92 28.00 14.40
CA SER A 134 -13.17 26.70 13.76
C SER A 134 -12.09 26.35 12.73
N MET A 135 -11.62 27.34 11.98
CA MET A 135 -10.54 27.17 11.00
C MET A 135 -9.22 26.80 11.67
N ALA A 136 -8.88 27.47 12.79
CA ALA A 136 -7.69 27.16 13.56
C ALA A 136 -7.73 25.74 14.13
N GLU A 137 -8.88 25.30 14.64
CA GLU A 137 -9.05 23.93 15.14
C GLU A 137 -8.98 22.90 14.01
N ASN A 138 -9.60 23.18 12.86
CA ASN A 138 -9.50 22.30 11.68
C ASN A 138 -8.05 22.15 11.21
N LEU A 139 -7.28 23.24 11.18
CA LEU A 139 -5.85 23.19 10.84
C LEU A 139 -5.08 22.33 11.85
N ARG A 140 -5.30 22.54 13.15
CA ARG A 140 -4.65 21.75 14.21
C ARG A 140 -4.97 20.25 14.09
N GLN A 141 -6.22 19.90 13.79
CA GLN A 141 -6.62 18.51 13.57
C GLN A 141 -5.95 17.92 12.34
N LEU A 142 -5.91 18.67 11.24
CA LEU A 142 -5.24 18.25 10.01
C LEU A 142 -3.73 18.03 10.22
N GLU A 143 -3.07 18.91 10.98
CA GLU A 143 -1.66 18.75 11.36
C GLU A 143 -1.42 17.48 12.18
N ILE A 144 -2.26 17.22 13.19
CA ILE A 144 -2.16 16.01 14.01
C ILE A 144 -2.36 14.74 13.17
N GLN A 145 -3.38 14.73 12.30
CA GLN A 145 -3.66 13.60 11.42
C GLN A 145 -2.52 13.35 10.43
N THR A 146 -1.97 14.43 9.87
CA THR A 146 -0.84 14.35 8.93
C THR A 146 0.39 13.80 9.62
N GLN A 147 0.71 14.28 10.82
CA GLN A 147 1.84 13.77 11.58
C GLN A 147 1.67 12.28 11.93
N ALA A 148 0.49 11.89 12.41
CA ALA A 148 0.20 10.49 12.72
C ALA A 148 0.32 9.58 11.48
N HIS A 149 -0.10 10.07 10.31
CA HIS A 149 0.07 9.36 9.05
C HIS A 149 1.55 9.21 8.66
N LEU A 150 2.36 10.26 8.80
CA LEU A 150 3.80 10.21 8.53
C LEU A 150 4.52 9.23 9.46
N ASP A 151 4.17 9.22 10.74
CA ASP A 151 4.74 8.29 11.72
C ASP A 151 4.37 6.83 11.38
N ALA A 152 3.12 6.59 11.00
CA ALA A 152 2.66 5.27 10.57
C ALA A 152 3.37 4.78 9.29
N VAL A 153 3.57 5.66 8.30
CA VAL A 153 4.31 5.34 7.08
C VAL A 153 5.76 5.00 7.40
N THR A 154 6.41 5.78 8.27
CA THR A 154 7.81 5.56 8.66
C THR A 154 7.98 4.24 9.41
N SER A 155 7.12 3.98 10.40
CA SER A 155 7.15 2.72 11.16
C SER A 155 6.92 1.50 10.26
N ARG A 156 5.95 1.60 9.33
CA ARG A 156 5.71 0.54 8.34
C ARG A 156 6.91 0.32 7.44
N GLN A 157 7.57 1.39 6.99
CA GLN A 157 8.77 1.30 6.17
C GLN A 157 9.89 0.57 6.91
N GLU A 158 10.17 0.94 8.16
CA GLU A 158 11.19 0.30 8.99
C GLU A 158 10.91 -1.19 9.20
N GLN A 159 9.66 -1.54 9.50
CA GLN A 159 9.25 -2.93 9.66
C GLN A 159 9.46 -3.73 8.36
N VAL A 160 8.93 -3.24 7.24
CA VAL A 160 9.01 -3.92 5.95
C VAL A 160 10.46 -4.10 5.51
N VAL A 161 11.30 -3.05 5.64
CA VAL A 161 12.73 -3.15 5.32
C VAL A 161 13.45 -4.13 6.24
N GLY A 162 13.12 -4.13 7.54
CA GLY A 162 13.66 -5.08 8.50
C GLY A 162 13.32 -6.53 8.14
N ASP A 163 12.07 -6.79 7.77
CA ASP A 163 11.61 -8.13 7.39
C ASP A 163 12.23 -8.58 6.05
N ILE A 164 12.35 -7.69 5.07
CA ILE A 164 13.08 -7.98 3.81
C ILE A 164 14.54 -8.37 4.11
N ARG A 165 15.23 -7.63 4.99
CA ARG A 165 16.62 -7.96 5.36
C ARG A 165 16.74 -9.33 6.02
N LYS A 166 15.79 -9.73 6.88
CA LYS A 166 15.77 -11.07 7.48
C LYS A 166 15.61 -12.16 6.42
N GLN A 167 14.69 -11.96 5.48
CA GLN A 167 14.47 -12.90 4.37
C GLN A 167 15.71 -13.05 3.49
N ILE A 168 16.42 -11.95 3.21
CA ILE A 168 17.69 -11.99 2.46
C ILE A 168 18.71 -12.87 3.18
N VAL A 169 18.92 -12.67 4.48
CA VAL A 169 19.87 -13.47 5.27
C VAL A 169 19.48 -14.95 5.30
N GLU A 170 18.19 -15.26 5.41
CA GLU A 170 17.69 -16.64 5.34
C GLU A 170 17.99 -17.29 3.99
N LEU A 171 17.70 -16.58 2.89
CA LEU A 171 17.97 -17.04 1.53
C LEU A 171 19.48 -17.21 1.28
N GLU A 172 20.31 -16.28 1.75
CA GLU A 172 21.77 -16.39 1.69
C GLU A 172 22.30 -17.61 2.46
N GLY A 173 21.68 -17.91 3.61
CA GLY A 173 21.97 -19.10 4.40
C GLY A 173 21.62 -20.40 3.64
N LEU A 174 20.47 -20.43 2.95
CA LEU A 174 20.07 -21.56 2.10
C LEU A 174 21.03 -21.74 0.92
N VAL A 175 21.42 -20.65 0.25
CA VAL A 175 22.41 -20.68 -0.84
C VAL A 175 23.74 -21.29 -0.35
N THR A 176 24.25 -20.82 0.79
CA THR A 176 25.51 -21.33 1.36
C THR A 176 25.43 -22.82 1.69
N ARG A 177 24.29 -23.27 2.22
CA ARG A 177 24.06 -24.68 2.53
C ARG A 177 24.04 -25.55 1.28
N GLU A 178 23.34 -25.14 0.22
CA GLU A 178 23.30 -25.89 -1.04
C GLU A 178 24.66 -25.91 -1.75
N LEU A 179 25.44 -24.82 -1.70
CA LEU A 179 26.81 -24.80 -2.19
C LEU A 179 27.71 -25.79 -1.44
N SER A 180 27.60 -25.84 -0.11
CA SER A 180 28.37 -26.80 0.70
C SER A 180 27.96 -28.25 0.42
N ARG A 181 26.65 -28.50 0.33
CA ARG A 181 26.11 -29.83 0.03
C ARG A 181 26.55 -30.32 -1.35
N SER A 182 26.39 -29.49 -2.39
CA SER A 182 26.81 -29.84 -3.75
C SER A 182 28.31 -30.09 -3.84
N ALA A 183 29.15 -29.29 -3.16
CA ALA A 183 30.58 -29.55 -3.10
C ALA A 183 30.93 -30.89 -2.44
N GLN A 184 30.22 -31.27 -1.37
CA GLN A 184 30.39 -32.58 -0.71
C GLN A 184 29.95 -33.74 -1.62
N GLU A 185 28.81 -33.59 -2.30
CA GLU A 185 28.31 -34.59 -3.24
C GLU A 185 29.27 -34.80 -4.41
N ILE A 186 29.83 -33.72 -4.97
CA ILE A 186 30.86 -33.78 -6.02
C ILE A 186 32.11 -34.50 -5.51
N ALA A 187 32.64 -34.10 -4.36
CA ALA A 187 33.84 -34.71 -3.78
C ALA A 187 33.63 -36.21 -3.49
N ALA A 188 32.45 -36.60 -3.01
CA ALA A 188 32.11 -38.00 -2.79
C ALA A 188 32.04 -38.80 -4.10
N GLN A 189 31.44 -38.23 -5.15
CA GLN A 189 31.39 -38.87 -6.47
C GLN A 189 32.79 -39.02 -7.09
N GLU A 190 33.63 -37.99 -7.00
CA GLU A 190 35.03 -38.04 -7.46
C GLU A 190 35.84 -39.10 -6.71
N ALA A 191 35.70 -39.17 -5.38
CA ALA A 191 36.33 -40.20 -4.56
C ALA A 191 35.87 -41.61 -4.96
N ASN A 192 34.57 -41.81 -5.20
CA ASN A 192 34.02 -43.09 -5.63
C ASN A 192 34.58 -43.54 -6.99
N ILE A 193 34.65 -42.63 -7.97
CA ILE A 193 35.22 -42.94 -9.29
C ILE A 193 36.70 -43.28 -9.19
N ASN A 194 37.47 -42.54 -8.39
CA ASN A 194 38.90 -42.81 -8.21
C ASN A 194 39.13 -44.16 -7.51
N ALA A 195 38.37 -44.48 -6.46
CA ALA A 195 38.45 -45.77 -5.79
C ALA A 195 38.07 -46.93 -6.73
N ALA A 196 37.05 -46.77 -7.57
CA ALA A 196 36.67 -47.76 -8.58
C ALA A 196 37.77 -47.96 -9.63
N ARG A 197 38.40 -46.89 -10.10
CA ARG A 197 39.54 -46.95 -11.04
C ARG A 197 40.71 -47.71 -10.44
N ASP A 198 41.07 -47.41 -9.19
CA ASP A 198 42.16 -48.09 -8.48
C ASP A 198 41.87 -49.58 -8.29
N GLN A 199 40.63 -49.94 -8.00
CA GLN A 199 40.23 -51.34 -7.87
C GLN A 199 40.31 -52.07 -9.21
N ILE A 200 39.75 -51.50 -10.28
CA ILE A 200 39.79 -52.09 -11.63
C ILE A 200 41.25 -52.26 -12.10
N ALA A 201 42.13 -51.30 -11.80
CA ALA A 201 43.56 -51.40 -12.14
C ALA A 201 44.25 -52.57 -11.41
N ARG A 202 43.93 -52.79 -10.14
CA ARG A 202 44.40 -53.95 -9.37
C ARG A 202 43.88 -55.26 -9.96
N ASP A 203 42.57 -55.35 -10.21
CA ASP A 203 41.93 -56.55 -10.76
C ASP A 203 42.49 -56.90 -12.15
N LEU A 204 42.72 -55.90 -13.02
CA LEU A 204 43.31 -56.12 -14.33
C LEU A 204 44.76 -56.63 -14.23
N THR A 205 45.53 -56.13 -13.25
CA THR A 205 46.88 -56.60 -12.98
C THR A 205 46.86 -58.07 -12.53
N GLU A 206 45.93 -58.44 -11.65
CA GLU A 206 45.74 -59.82 -11.19
C GLU A 206 45.33 -60.75 -12.34
N VAL A 207 44.34 -60.37 -13.14
CA VAL A 207 43.91 -61.12 -14.33
C VAL A 207 45.08 -61.33 -15.30
N GLY A 208 45.89 -60.29 -15.54
CA GLY A 208 47.08 -60.37 -16.36
C GLY A 208 48.11 -61.38 -15.82
N GLN A 209 48.37 -61.37 -14.51
CA GLN A 209 49.26 -62.33 -13.86
C GLN A 209 48.74 -63.77 -13.96
N VAL A 210 47.43 -63.99 -13.75
CA VAL A 210 46.80 -65.31 -13.86
C VAL A 210 46.87 -65.80 -15.31
N SER A 211 46.55 -64.95 -16.29
CA SER A 211 46.67 -65.28 -17.71
C SER A 211 48.09 -65.70 -18.09
N GLN A 212 49.11 -64.95 -17.63
CA GLN A 212 50.52 -65.28 -17.87
C GLN A 212 50.90 -66.65 -17.27
N ARG A 213 50.43 -66.95 -16.04
CA ARG A 213 50.67 -68.25 -15.39
C ARG A 213 50.03 -69.38 -16.21
N LEU A 214 48.78 -69.23 -16.62
CA LEU A 214 48.08 -70.24 -17.44
C LEU A 214 48.75 -70.44 -18.80
N GLN A 215 49.17 -69.37 -19.47
CA GLN A 215 49.94 -69.45 -20.72
C GLN A 215 51.27 -70.19 -20.51
N SER A 216 52.02 -69.84 -19.45
CA SER A 216 53.29 -70.52 -19.13
C SER A 216 53.09 -72.01 -18.86
N LEU A 217 51.99 -72.40 -18.20
CA LEU A 217 51.63 -73.79 -17.96
C LEU A 217 51.27 -74.49 -19.28
N SER A 218 50.49 -73.84 -20.13
CA SER A 218 50.18 -74.35 -21.48
C SER A 218 51.43 -74.52 -22.35
N SER A 219 52.39 -73.60 -22.30
CA SER A 219 53.64 -73.73 -23.07
C SER A 219 54.53 -74.86 -22.54
N GLN A 220 54.61 -75.04 -21.22
CA GLN A 220 55.42 -76.09 -20.59
C GLN A 220 54.88 -77.50 -20.85
N PHE A 221 53.55 -77.67 -20.84
CA PHE A 221 52.91 -78.99 -20.94
C PHE A 221 52.19 -79.25 -22.27
N GLY A 222 51.98 -78.24 -23.10
CA GLY A 222 51.22 -78.34 -24.36
C GLY A 222 52.05 -78.74 -25.58
N ALA A 223 53.39 -78.58 -25.55
CA ALA A 223 54.27 -78.90 -26.68
C ALA A 223 54.68 -80.39 -26.75
N SER A 224 54.19 -81.27 -25.88
CA SER A 224 54.62 -82.68 -25.81
C SER A 224 53.87 -83.64 -26.75
N LYS A 225 53.22 -83.15 -27.82
CA LYS A 225 52.60 -84.00 -28.85
C LYS A 225 53.05 -83.66 -30.28
N THR A 226 54.34 -83.44 -30.51
CA THR A 226 54.93 -83.67 -31.86
C THR A 226 56.42 -83.98 -31.79
N THR A 227 56.79 -85.08 -31.13
CA THR A 227 58.00 -85.83 -31.49
C THR A 227 57.76 -87.28 -31.10
N ILE A 228 57.08 -88.03 -31.98
CA ILE A 228 57.30 -89.46 -32.10
C ILE A 228 57.88 -89.64 -33.50
N GLN A 229 59.10 -90.19 -33.51
CA GLN A 229 59.86 -90.63 -34.68
C GLN A 229 59.08 -91.66 -35.49
N GLU A 230 59.55 -91.89 -36.71
CA GLU A 230 58.79 -92.19 -37.92
C GLU A 230 59.61 -91.75 -39.15
#